data_AF-A0A258KF05-F1
#
_entry.id   AF-A0A258KF05-F1
#
_cell.length_a   1.000
_cell.length_b   1.000
_cell.length_c   1.000
_cell.angle_alpha   90.00
_cell.angle_beta   90.00
_cell.angle_gamma   90.00
#
_symmetry.space_group_name_H-M   'P 1'
#
loop_
_entity.id
_entity.type
_entity.pdbx_description
1 polymer ?
#
loop_
_entity_poly.entity_id
_entity_poly.type
_entity_poly.pdbx_seq_one_letter_code
_entity_poly.pdbx_strand_id
1 'polypeptide(L)'
;MDRRRFVKSAGALAALSSMNLTDLYAADSAALKMINIVRTQSGFEREKLIRPFGFKGGYLTELWQVASRMQSDSGISRIGLATQSVLYGDSDLFPRQSETEGNAMMYNLVNKALEHVKKTPFRTPPELLDKILPAVIQDGKIITAKQDLNINFVYNALVGVDNAAWLTYAAENKFSSFEDMIPEQYKKALSHRNKKIAIMYQIPYGMPMEDLKNAVKQGYFVFKIKSGAPGTQSEMIEADINRLSLIHETLKDLRTNQTENGKLIYTIDANARYEKKETLLKYLDHAR
;
A
#
# COMPACT_ATOMS: atom_id res chain seq x y z
N MET A 1 64.66 25.47 16.09
CA MET A 1 63.37 24.82 15.80
C MET A 1 62.67 24.59 17.13
N ASP A 2 61.51 25.21 17.37
CA ASP A 2 60.84 25.20 18.68
C ASP A 2 60.24 23.82 18.98
N ARG A 3 60.71 23.18 20.05
CA ARG A 3 60.27 21.85 20.51
C ARG A 3 58.77 21.81 20.77
N ARG A 4 58.14 22.94 21.14
CA ARG A 4 56.68 23.04 21.32
C ARG A 4 55.93 23.05 19.99
N ARG A 5 56.49 23.64 18.94
CA ARG A 5 55.90 23.58 17.59
C ARG A 5 56.02 22.17 17.02
N PHE A 6 57.17 21.51 17.17
CA PHE A 6 57.35 20.13 16.70
C PHE A 6 56.37 19.15 17.34
N VAL A 7 56.16 19.25 18.67
CA VAL A 7 55.20 18.38 19.38
C VAL A 7 53.75 18.66 18.94
N LYS A 8 53.36 19.92 18.72
CA LYS A 8 52.03 20.26 18.19
C LYS A 8 51.81 19.75 16.76
N SER A 9 52.82 19.89 15.89
CA SER A 9 52.75 19.44 14.50
C SER A 9 52.78 17.92 14.38
N ALA A 10 53.61 17.25 15.18
CA ALA A 10 53.68 15.78 15.22
C ALA A 10 52.41 15.16 15.82
N GLY A 11 51.81 15.79 16.85
CA GLY A 11 50.53 15.36 17.41
C GLY A 11 49.35 15.50 16.44
N ALA A 12 49.33 16.55 15.61
CA ALA A 12 48.31 16.74 14.58
C ALA A 12 48.45 15.74 13.42
N LEU A 13 49.68 15.40 13.00
CA LEU A 13 49.92 14.36 11.99
C LEU A 13 49.63 12.94 12.52
N ALA A 14 49.94 12.66 13.79
CA ALA A 14 49.64 11.37 14.41
C ALA A 14 48.11 11.13 14.50
N ALA A 15 47.33 12.16 14.83
CA ALA A 15 45.87 12.09 14.87
C ALA A 15 45.21 11.88 13.49
N LEU A 16 45.86 12.35 12.40
CA LEU A 16 45.41 12.09 11.04
C LEU A 16 45.82 10.70 10.53
N SER A 17 46.92 10.14 11.03
CA SER A 17 47.36 8.77 10.70
C SER A 17 46.62 7.67 11.47
N SER A 18 45.93 8.01 12.56
CA SER A 18 45.07 7.09 13.33
C SER A 18 43.62 7.04 12.84
N MET A 19 43.28 7.82 11.80
CA MET A 19 42.00 7.65 11.12
C MET A 19 42.12 6.47 10.17
N ASN A 20 41.58 5.33 10.59
CA ASN A 20 41.32 4.22 9.70
C ASN A 20 40.48 4.74 8.53
N LEU A 21 40.93 4.57 7.29
CA LEU A 21 40.13 4.91 6.11
C LEU A 21 38.79 4.15 6.12
N THR A 22 38.72 3.00 6.80
CA THR A 22 37.46 2.29 7.09
C THR A 22 36.51 3.04 8.01
N ASP A 23 36.99 3.90 8.93
CA ASP A 23 36.14 4.76 9.76
C ASP A 23 35.64 5.99 9.00
N LEU A 24 36.37 6.45 7.97
CA LEU A 24 35.91 7.47 7.03
C LEU A 24 34.86 6.92 6.04
N TYR A 25 34.84 5.61 5.78
CA TYR A 25 33.76 4.93 5.05
C TYR A 25 32.63 4.39 5.95
N ALA A 26 32.85 4.30 7.27
CA ALA A 26 31.80 4.01 8.25
C ALA A 26 31.06 5.28 8.72
N ALA A 27 31.59 6.46 8.39
CA ALA A 27 31.05 7.78 8.75
C ALA A 27 29.94 8.28 7.80
N ASP A 28 29.08 7.41 7.27
CA ASP A 28 27.88 7.85 6.53
C ASP A 28 26.61 7.04 6.86
N SER A 29 26.51 6.53 8.10
CA SER A 29 25.19 6.40 8.72
C SER A 29 24.96 7.66 9.56
N ALA A 30 24.67 8.78 8.88
CA ALA A 30 24.18 9.96 9.58
C ALA A 30 23.02 9.51 10.48
N ALA A 31 23.16 9.71 11.80
CA ALA A 31 22.12 9.32 12.75
C ALA A 31 20.79 9.94 12.29
N LEU A 32 19.78 9.10 12.07
CA LEU A 32 18.48 9.52 11.54
C LEU A 32 17.95 10.72 12.30
N LYS A 33 17.51 11.77 11.61
CA LYS A 33 17.00 12.98 12.26
C LYS A 33 15.76 12.70 13.10
N MET A 34 15.62 13.46 14.18
CA MET A 34 14.35 13.52 14.91
C MET A 34 13.44 14.43 14.11
N ILE A 35 12.27 13.95 13.75
CA ILE A 35 11.28 14.65 12.93
C ILE A 35 10.14 15.09 13.85
N ASN A 36 9.87 16.39 13.87
CA ASN A 36 8.72 16.96 14.58
C ASN A 36 7.76 17.56 13.54
N ILE A 37 6.50 17.13 13.55
CA ILE A 37 5.48 17.67 12.64
C ILE A 37 4.76 18.82 13.33
N VAL A 38 4.83 20.01 12.74
CA VAL A 38 4.25 21.24 13.30
C VAL A 38 2.93 21.63 12.65
N ARG A 39 2.68 21.20 11.42
CA ARG A 39 1.41 21.43 10.71
C ARG A 39 0.99 20.19 9.95
N THR A 40 -0.30 19.92 9.97
CA THR A 40 -0.95 18.88 9.19
C THR A 40 -2.16 19.45 8.48
N GLN A 41 -2.49 18.88 7.33
CA GLN A 41 -3.73 19.17 6.59
C GLN A 41 -4.20 17.87 5.93
N SER A 42 -5.46 17.82 5.58
CA SER A 42 -6.04 16.69 4.87
C SER A 42 -7.09 17.19 3.89
N GLY A 43 -7.33 16.40 2.85
CA GLY A 43 -8.41 16.59 1.89
C GLY A 43 -8.85 15.25 1.34
N PHE A 44 -10.02 15.23 0.71
CA PHE A 44 -10.51 14.05 0.03
C PHE A 44 -11.26 14.41 -1.26
N GLU A 45 -11.26 13.47 -2.19
CA GLU A 45 -12.09 13.49 -3.39
C GLU A 45 -12.95 12.22 -3.42
N ARG A 46 -14.19 12.36 -3.86
CA ARG A 46 -15.10 11.24 -4.08
C ARG A 46 -14.99 10.80 -5.52
N GLU A 47 -14.48 9.62 -5.77
CA GLU A 47 -14.30 9.09 -7.10
C GLU A 47 -15.36 8.02 -7.39
N LYS A 48 -16.32 8.37 -8.25
CA LYS A 48 -17.34 7.44 -8.70
C LYS A 48 -16.72 6.39 -9.61
N LEU A 49 -17.00 5.12 -9.34
CA LEU A 49 -16.54 4.03 -10.18
C LEU A 49 -17.39 3.92 -11.45
N ILE A 50 -16.76 3.52 -12.55
CA ILE A 50 -17.44 3.28 -13.84
C ILE A 50 -18.52 2.19 -13.75
N ARG A 51 -18.45 1.32 -12.74
CA ARG A 51 -19.39 0.24 -12.41
C ARG A 51 -19.21 -0.19 -10.95
N PRO A 52 -20.23 -0.80 -10.31
CA PRO A 52 -20.09 -1.33 -8.96
C PRO A 52 -18.92 -2.32 -8.86
N PHE A 53 -18.17 -2.23 -7.77
CA PHE A 53 -16.99 -3.05 -7.52
C PHE A 53 -17.22 -4.03 -6.37
N GLY A 54 -17.12 -5.33 -6.68
CA GLY A 54 -17.33 -6.40 -5.71
C GLY A 54 -16.08 -6.73 -4.89
N PHE A 55 -16.23 -6.79 -3.57
CA PHE A 55 -15.19 -7.25 -2.64
C PHE A 55 -15.81 -7.96 -1.42
N LYS A 56 -15.32 -9.16 -1.10
CA LYS A 56 -15.81 -9.97 0.06
C LYS A 56 -17.34 -10.11 0.13
N GLY A 57 -18.01 -10.16 -1.02
CA GLY A 57 -19.48 -10.27 -1.10
C GLY A 57 -20.26 -8.94 -1.03
N GLY A 58 -19.61 -7.84 -0.64
CA GLY A 58 -20.17 -6.49 -0.75
C GLY A 58 -19.86 -5.85 -2.11
N TYR A 59 -20.63 -4.82 -2.46
CA TYR A 59 -20.39 -3.99 -3.64
C TYR A 59 -20.37 -2.52 -3.24
N LEU A 60 -19.44 -1.76 -3.81
CA LEU A 60 -19.32 -0.32 -3.64
C LEU A 60 -19.39 0.40 -4.99
N THR A 61 -19.81 1.66 -4.98
CA THR A 61 -20.02 2.48 -6.18
C THR A 61 -19.07 3.68 -6.25
N GLU A 62 -18.41 4.02 -5.15
CA GLU A 62 -17.38 5.06 -5.08
C GLU A 62 -16.21 4.66 -4.18
N LEU A 63 -15.06 5.28 -4.41
CA LEU A 63 -13.91 5.24 -3.50
C LEU A 63 -13.50 6.67 -3.16
N TRP A 64 -13.10 6.90 -1.92
CA TRP A 64 -12.59 8.21 -1.51
C TRP A 64 -11.07 8.23 -1.68
N GLN A 65 -10.55 9.20 -2.42
CA GLN A 65 -9.11 9.45 -2.52
C GLN A 65 -8.76 10.49 -1.45
N VAL A 66 -7.90 10.14 -0.51
CA VAL A 66 -7.50 11.00 0.61
C VAL A 66 -6.05 11.42 0.47
N ALA A 67 -5.83 12.71 0.67
CA ALA A 67 -4.52 13.32 0.75
C ALA A 67 -4.25 13.77 2.20
N SER A 68 -3.09 13.39 2.72
CA SER A 68 -2.61 13.78 4.06
C SER A 68 -1.31 14.55 3.91
N ARG A 69 -1.28 15.78 4.39
CA ARG A 69 -0.10 16.64 4.37
C ARG A 69 0.56 16.69 5.75
N MET A 70 1.87 16.57 5.78
CA MET A 70 2.71 16.81 6.95
C MET A 70 3.75 17.86 6.64
N GLN A 71 3.92 18.82 7.55
CA GLN A 71 5.01 19.79 7.52
C GLN A 71 5.84 19.69 8.80
N SER A 72 7.15 19.48 8.66
CA SER A 72 8.08 19.43 9.77
C SER A 72 8.49 20.82 10.27
N ASP A 73 9.09 20.87 11.45
CA ASP A 73 9.70 22.07 12.04
C ASP A 73 10.83 22.68 11.19
N SER A 74 11.51 21.86 10.37
CA SER A 74 12.49 22.32 9.38
C SER A 74 11.88 23.02 8.16
N GLY A 75 10.55 22.97 8.02
CA GLY A 75 9.80 23.54 6.90
C GLY A 75 9.56 22.58 5.73
N ILE A 76 10.07 21.34 5.77
CA ILE A 76 9.78 20.33 4.76
C ILE A 76 8.29 19.98 4.79
N SER A 77 7.68 19.94 3.61
CA SER A 77 6.26 19.64 3.44
C SER A 77 6.07 18.52 2.41
N ARG A 78 5.33 17.48 2.78
CA ARG A 78 5.01 16.33 1.93
C ARG A 78 3.55 15.93 2.04
N ILE A 79 3.05 15.33 0.97
CA ILE A 79 1.66 14.87 0.84
C ILE A 79 1.71 13.37 0.57
N GLY A 80 1.06 12.60 1.42
CA GLY A 80 0.79 11.20 1.21
C GLY A 80 -0.61 10.98 0.65
N LEU A 81 -0.75 9.98 -0.21
CA LEU A 81 -2.02 9.67 -0.88
C LEU A 81 -2.51 8.28 -0.47
N ALA A 82 -3.83 8.11 -0.41
CA ALA A 82 -4.46 6.83 -0.13
C ALA A 82 -5.85 6.74 -0.76
N THR A 83 -6.24 5.51 -1.08
CA THR A 83 -7.64 5.18 -1.39
C THR A 83 -8.29 4.60 -0.14
N GLN A 84 -9.38 5.22 0.30
CA GLN A 84 -10.19 4.77 1.40
C GLN A 84 -11.33 3.87 0.94
N SER A 85 -11.53 2.78 1.68
CA SER A 85 -12.67 1.89 1.49
C SER A 85 -13.04 1.19 2.79
N VAL A 86 -14.25 1.49 3.28
CA VAL A 86 -14.82 0.80 4.44
C VAL A 86 -14.96 -0.69 4.18
N LEU A 87 -15.34 -1.11 2.96
CA LEU A 87 -15.46 -2.53 2.62
C LEU A 87 -14.10 -3.26 2.66
N TYR A 88 -12.99 -2.56 2.39
CA TYR A 88 -11.64 -3.14 2.51
C TYR A 88 -11.21 -3.24 3.97
N GLY A 89 -11.61 -2.25 4.78
CA GLY A 89 -11.27 -2.15 6.20
C GLY A 89 -12.11 -3.04 7.13
N ASP A 90 -13.43 -3.05 6.97
CA ASP A 90 -14.37 -3.78 7.82
C ASP A 90 -15.67 -4.10 7.04
N SER A 91 -15.78 -5.34 6.57
CA SER A 91 -16.96 -5.82 5.82
C SER A 91 -18.23 -5.89 6.66
N ASP A 92 -18.13 -5.92 7.98
CA ASP A 92 -19.27 -6.03 8.89
C ASP A 92 -19.81 -4.65 9.26
N LEU A 93 -18.94 -3.64 9.27
CA LEU A 93 -19.33 -2.24 9.40
C LEU A 93 -19.93 -1.68 8.11
N PHE A 94 -19.38 -2.07 6.95
CA PHE A 94 -19.78 -1.57 5.64
C PHE A 94 -21.30 -1.54 5.39
N PRO A 95 -22.08 -2.62 5.62
CA PRO A 95 -23.52 -2.62 5.35
C PRO A 95 -24.35 -1.90 6.40
N ARG A 96 -23.76 -1.45 7.52
CA ARG A 96 -24.49 -0.77 8.61
C ARG A 96 -24.68 0.73 8.37
N GLN A 97 -24.05 1.27 7.33
CA GLN A 97 -23.99 2.70 7.01
C GLN A 97 -24.09 2.87 5.49
N SER A 98 -24.41 4.07 5.01
CA SER A 98 -24.19 4.38 3.60
C SER A 98 -22.68 4.46 3.27
N GLU A 99 -22.32 4.30 1.99
CA GLU A 99 -20.93 4.45 1.54
C GLU A 99 -20.34 5.81 1.95
N THR A 100 -21.13 6.88 1.83
CA THR A 100 -20.72 8.23 2.20
C THR A 100 -20.49 8.37 3.71
N GLU A 101 -21.40 7.87 4.55
CA GLU A 101 -21.25 7.95 6.01
C GLU A 101 -20.04 7.16 6.50
N GLY A 102 -19.87 5.94 6.01
CA GLY A 102 -18.74 5.10 6.39
C GLY A 102 -17.39 5.71 5.97
N ASN A 103 -17.29 6.26 4.76
CA ASN A 103 -16.08 6.96 4.33
C ASN A 103 -15.85 8.26 5.13
N ALA A 104 -16.91 9.01 5.46
CA ALA A 104 -16.79 10.19 6.32
C ALA A 104 -16.26 9.84 7.73
N MET A 105 -16.70 8.71 8.30
CA MET A 105 -16.14 8.18 9.56
C MET A 105 -14.65 7.85 9.42
N MET A 106 -14.26 7.18 8.34
CA MET A 106 -12.85 6.84 8.10
C MET A 106 -11.99 8.08 7.86
N TYR A 107 -12.50 9.09 7.14
CA TYR A 107 -11.83 10.37 6.95
C TYR A 107 -11.70 11.16 8.28
N ASN A 108 -12.71 11.11 9.14
CA ASN A 108 -12.58 11.67 10.50
C ASN A 108 -11.44 11.00 11.29
N LEU A 109 -11.28 9.69 11.14
CA LEU A 109 -10.16 8.96 11.75
C LEU A 109 -8.79 9.40 11.20
N VAL A 110 -8.68 9.73 9.91
CA VAL A 110 -7.47 10.36 9.33
C VAL A 110 -7.12 11.66 10.03
N ASN A 111 -8.11 12.53 10.25
CA ASN A 111 -7.90 13.80 10.93
C ASN A 111 -7.43 13.61 12.37
N LYS A 112 -8.01 12.65 13.11
CA LYS A 112 -7.55 12.29 14.45
C LYS A 112 -6.12 11.77 14.45
N ALA A 113 -5.77 10.89 13.50
CA ALA A 113 -4.41 10.38 13.35
C ALA A 113 -3.40 11.52 13.12
N LEU A 114 -3.72 12.49 12.27
CA LEU A 114 -2.85 13.66 12.03
C LEU A 114 -2.66 14.53 13.29
N GLU A 115 -3.66 14.63 14.16
CA GLU A 115 -3.50 15.32 15.45
C GLU A 115 -2.61 14.56 16.44
N HIS A 116 -2.58 13.23 16.39
CA HIS A 116 -1.61 12.43 17.13
C HIS A 116 -0.20 12.63 16.59
N VAL A 117 -0.02 12.61 15.26
CA VAL A 117 1.29 12.82 14.61
C VAL A 117 1.95 14.14 15.05
N LYS A 118 1.19 15.24 15.16
CA LYS A 118 1.73 16.54 15.63
C LYS A 118 2.32 16.51 17.03
N LYS A 119 1.90 15.55 17.86
CA LYS A 119 2.34 15.40 19.26
C LYS A 119 3.41 14.33 19.42
N THR A 120 3.82 13.69 18.34
CA THR A 120 4.66 12.49 18.37
C THR A 120 5.91 12.68 17.53
N PRO A 121 7.02 13.13 18.13
CA PRO A 121 8.33 13.08 17.50
C PRO A 121 8.73 11.65 17.14
N PHE A 122 9.37 11.48 15.98
CA PHE A 122 9.80 10.17 15.48
C PHE A 122 11.09 10.28 14.66
N ARG A 123 11.85 9.18 14.60
CA ARG A 123 13.00 9.04 13.68
C ARG A 123 12.68 8.19 12.47
N THR A 124 11.75 7.24 12.61
CA THR A 124 11.31 6.36 11.51
C THR A 124 9.79 6.30 11.41
N PRO A 125 9.22 6.11 10.21
CA PRO A 125 7.77 5.93 10.06
C PRO A 125 7.20 4.73 10.84
N PRO A 126 7.85 3.55 10.92
CA PRO A 126 7.39 2.47 11.78
C PRO A 126 7.31 2.87 13.27
N GLU A 127 8.30 3.61 13.78
CA GLU A 127 8.26 4.14 15.15
C GLU A 127 7.07 5.10 15.36
N LEU A 128 6.78 5.97 14.39
CA LEU A 128 5.61 6.85 14.46
C LEU A 128 4.32 6.02 14.53
N LEU A 129 4.18 5.03 13.65
CA LEU A 129 3.02 4.15 13.59
C LEU A 129 2.80 3.45 14.93
N ASP A 130 3.83 2.81 15.48
CA ASP A 130 3.76 2.10 16.76
C ASP A 130 3.32 3.02 17.91
N LYS A 131 3.79 4.27 17.92
CA LYS A 131 3.43 5.24 18.96
C LYS A 131 1.98 5.73 18.87
N ILE A 132 1.46 5.99 17.66
CA ILE A 132 0.11 6.56 17.50
C ILE A 132 -0.98 5.48 17.44
N LEU A 133 -0.66 4.27 16.98
CA LEU A 133 -1.63 3.23 16.67
C LEU A 133 -2.59 2.91 17.83
N PRO A 134 -2.15 2.75 19.10
CA PRO A 134 -3.08 2.48 20.21
C PRO A 134 -4.16 3.56 20.37
N ALA A 135 -3.79 4.83 20.24
CA ALA A 135 -4.72 5.94 20.35
C ALA A 135 -5.67 6.03 19.15
N VAL A 136 -5.15 5.80 17.94
CA VAL A 136 -5.96 5.80 16.71
C VAL A 136 -6.96 4.63 16.70
N ILE A 137 -6.59 3.46 17.23
CA ILE A 137 -7.54 2.34 17.42
C ILE A 137 -8.70 2.77 18.32
N GLN A 138 -8.41 3.46 19.43
CA GLN A 138 -9.44 3.92 20.34
C GLN A 138 -10.34 4.97 19.70
N ASP A 139 -9.76 5.93 18.97
CA ASP A 139 -10.53 6.91 18.19
C ASP A 139 -11.43 6.23 17.15
N GLY A 140 -10.93 5.20 16.46
CA GLY A 140 -11.70 4.40 15.51
C GLY A 140 -12.94 3.80 16.16
N LYS A 141 -12.77 3.11 17.29
CA LYS A 141 -13.89 2.50 18.05
C LYS A 141 -14.93 3.53 18.49
N ILE A 142 -14.48 4.72 18.91
CA ILE A 142 -15.35 5.82 19.32
C ILE A 142 -16.13 6.36 18.12
N ILE A 143 -15.45 6.66 17.02
CA ILE A 143 -16.05 7.23 15.80
C ILE A 143 -17.09 6.29 15.21
N THR A 144 -16.80 4.99 15.16
CA THR A 144 -17.69 3.99 14.53
C THR A 144 -18.70 3.39 15.50
N ALA A 145 -18.62 3.72 16.80
CA ALA A 145 -19.37 3.07 17.88
C ALA A 145 -19.30 1.52 17.85
N LYS A 146 -18.18 0.95 17.36
CA LYS A 146 -17.97 -0.49 17.19
C LYS A 146 -16.78 -0.93 18.04
N GLN A 147 -17.05 -1.66 19.14
CA GLN A 147 -16.00 -2.07 20.09
C GLN A 147 -15.05 -3.13 19.51
N ASP A 148 -15.56 -3.97 18.62
CA ASP A 148 -14.88 -4.99 17.85
C ASP A 148 -14.52 -4.51 16.43
N LEU A 149 -14.21 -3.21 16.28
CA LEU A 149 -13.82 -2.62 14.99
C LEU A 149 -12.64 -3.40 14.39
N ASN A 150 -12.77 -3.81 13.13
CA ASN A 150 -11.68 -4.50 12.45
C ASN A 150 -10.47 -3.55 12.30
N ILE A 151 -9.30 -4.01 12.72
CA ILE A 151 -8.07 -3.21 12.66
C ILE A 151 -7.72 -2.72 11.25
N ASN A 152 -8.17 -3.44 10.21
CA ASN A 152 -7.94 -3.02 8.83
C ASN A 152 -8.68 -1.71 8.48
N PHE A 153 -9.77 -1.35 9.18
CA PHE A 153 -10.38 -0.03 9.05
C PHE A 153 -9.40 1.06 9.48
N VAL A 154 -8.70 0.84 10.60
CA VAL A 154 -7.69 1.76 11.13
C VAL A 154 -6.48 1.81 10.21
N TYR A 155 -5.97 0.66 9.76
CA TYR A 155 -4.84 0.64 8.82
C TYR A 155 -5.16 1.30 7.48
N ASN A 156 -6.37 1.09 6.93
CA ASN A 156 -6.78 1.75 5.70
C ASN A 156 -6.84 3.28 5.86
N ALA A 157 -7.36 3.77 6.99
CA ALA A 157 -7.31 5.21 7.30
C ALA A 157 -5.86 5.73 7.38
N LEU A 158 -4.94 4.94 7.93
CA LEU A 158 -3.56 5.36 8.14
C LEU A 158 -2.69 5.34 6.87
N VAL A 159 -3.10 4.73 5.75
CA VAL A 159 -2.24 4.61 4.55
C VAL A 159 -1.72 5.97 4.07
N GLY A 160 -2.57 6.99 4.00
CA GLY A 160 -2.16 8.32 3.52
C GLY A 160 -1.26 9.03 4.54
N VAL A 161 -1.53 8.81 5.83
CA VAL A 161 -0.72 9.35 6.94
C VAL A 161 0.67 8.72 6.94
N ASP A 162 0.75 7.39 6.83
CA ASP A 162 2.01 6.63 6.77
C ASP A 162 2.80 7.01 5.51
N ASN A 163 2.15 7.11 4.36
CA ASN A 163 2.80 7.55 3.12
C ASN A 163 3.41 8.96 3.26
N ALA A 164 2.70 9.90 3.89
CA ALA A 164 3.22 11.24 4.16
C ALA A 164 4.43 11.21 5.13
N ALA A 165 4.39 10.34 6.13
CA ALA A 165 5.49 10.14 7.07
C ALA A 165 6.74 9.61 6.37
N TRP A 166 6.62 8.60 5.49
CA TRP A 166 7.72 8.07 4.68
C TRP A 166 8.34 9.13 3.76
N LEU A 167 7.52 9.93 3.08
CA LEU A 167 8.02 11.00 2.21
C LEU A 167 8.72 12.11 3.00
N THR A 168 8.21 12.46 4.18
CA THR A 168 8.83 13.45 5.08
C THR A 168 10.15 12.91 5.62
N TYR A 169 10.17 11.65 6.05
CA TYR A 169 11.37 10.94 6.52
C TYR A 169 12.48 10.90 5.46
N ALA A 170 12.14 10.56 4.22
CA ALA A 170 13.09 10.57 3.11
C ALA A 170 13.66 11.97 2.89
N ALA A 171 12.81 13.00 2.86
CA ALA A 171 13.22 14.37 2.62
C ALA A 171 14.11 14.94 3.75
N GLU A 172 13.76 14.68 5.01
CA GLU A 172 14.53 15.12 6.18
C GLU A 172 15.95 14.54 6.19
N ASN A 173 16.07 13.27 5.81
CA ASN A 173 17.33 12.53 5.79
C ASN A 173 18.04 12.56 4.42
N LYS A 174 17.51 13.33 3.44
CA LYS A 174 18.06 13.48 2.09
C LYS A 174 18.20 12.15 1.32
N PHE A 175 17.30 11.21 1.56
CA PHE A 175 17.24 9.96 0.82
C PHE A 175 16.72 10.20 -0.59
N SER A 176 17.37 9.54 -1.56
CA SER A 176 17.11 9.74 -2.99
C SER A 176 16.57 8.48 -3.68
N SER A 177 16.57 7.35 -2.97
CA SER A 177 16.08 6.07 -3.44
C SER A 177 15.20 5.39 -2.40
N PHE A 178 14.41 4.40 -2.84
CA PHE A 178 13.62 3.57 -1.92
C PHE A 178 14.53 2.82 -0.95
N GLU A 179 15.70 2.37 -1.42
CA GLU A 179 16.73 1.65 -0.69
C GLU A 179 17.26 2.41 0.52
N ASP A 180 17.54 3.69 0.33
CA ASP A 180 18.02 4.57 1.38
C ASP A 180 16.98 4.70 2.50
N MET A 181 15.68 4.56 2.16
CA MET A 181 14.60 4.61 3.13
C MET A 181 14.46 3.32 3.93
N ILE A 182 14.88 2.17 3.40
CA ILE A 182 14.66 0.86 4.04
C ILE A 182 15.51 0.73 5.30
N PRO A 183 14.91 0.49 6.49
CA PRO A 183 15.66 0.20 7.70
C PRO A 183 16.60 -1.00 7.51
N GLU A 184 17.78 -0.94 8.13
CA GLU A 184 18.87 -1.91 7.91
C GLU A 184 18.41 -3.38 8.05
N GLN A 185 17.58 -3.67 9.05
CA GLN A 185 17.03 -5.00 9.30
C GLN A 185 16.16 -5.58 8.17
N TYR A 186 15.64 -4.75 7.27
CA TYR A 186 14.79 -5.15 6.15
C TYR A 186 15.49 -5.09 4.78
N LYS A 187 16.64 -4.43 4.66
CA LYS A 187 17.33 -4.20 3.38
C LYS A 187 17.58 -5.48 2.61
N LYS A 188 18.08 -6.52 3.30
CA LYS A 188 18.38 -7.82 2.66
C LYS A 188 17.13 -8.46 2.04
N ALA A 189 16.02 -8.47 2.78
CA ALA A 189 14.76 -9.05 2.32
C ALA A 189 14.13 -8.28 1.14
N LEU A 190 14.40 -6.98 1.05
CA LEU A 190 13.85 -6.07 0.03
C LEU A 190 14.90 -5.67 -1.04
N SER A 191 15.98 -6.44 -1.18
CA SER A 191 17.10 -6.12 -2.07
C SER A 191 16.88 -6.48 -3.54
N HIS A 192 15.86 -7.31 -3.84
CA HIS A 192 15.60 -7.73 -5.21
C HIS A 192 15.11 -6.58 -6.09
N ARG A 193 15.58 -6.55 -7.35
CA ARG A 193 15.22 -5.50 -8.33
C ARG A 193 14.64 -6.11 -9.59
N ASN A 194 13.38 -5.75 -9.84
CA ASN A 194 12.72 -6.04 -11.09
C ASN A 194 13.00 -4.89 -12.09
N LYS A 195 13.45 -5.23 -13.30
CA LYS A 195 13.63 -4.24 -14.39
C LYS A 195 12.31 -3.86 -15.06
N LYS A 196 11.26 -4.68 -14.85
CA LYS A 196 9.93 -4.51 -15.42
C LYS A 196 8.89 -4.97 -14.41
N ILE A 197 7.72 -4.33 -14.45
CA ILE A 197 6.52 -4.76 -13.73
C ILE A 197 5.40 -4.98 -14.73
N ALA A 198 4.57 -5.99 -14.50
CA ALA A 198 3.35 -6.21 -15.26
C ALA A 198 2.17 -5.62 -14.49
N ILE A 199 1.33 -4.83 -15.16
CA ILE A 199 0.09 -4.36 -14.56
C ILE A 199 -0.94 -5.47 -14.69
N MET A 200 -1.45 -5.90 -13.54
CA MET A 200 -2.48 -6.92 -13.45
C MET A 200 -3.85 -6.30 -13.72
N TYR A 201 -4.40 -6.55 -14.91
CA TYR A 201 -5.70 -6.04 -15.32
C TYR A 201 -6.81 -6.82 -14.64
N GLN A 202 -7.52 -6.18 -13.71
CA GLN A 202 -8.56 -6.83 -12.93
C GLN A 202 -9.86 -6.95 -13.72
N ILE A 203 -10.41 -8.16 -13.77
CA ILE A 203 -11.67 -8.50 -14.43
C ILE A 203 -12.72 -8.70 -13.34
N PRO A 204 -13.54 -7.67 -13.02
CA PRO A 204 -14.69 -7.83 -12.13
C PRO A 204 -15.80 -8.63 -12.83
N TYR A 205 -16.79 -9.02 -12.03
CA TYR A 205 -18.06 -9.55 -12.55
C TYR A 205 -18.72 -8.56 -13.51
N GLY A 206 -19.38 -9.08 -14.54
CA GLY A 206 -20.15 -8.28 -15.49
C GLY A 206 -19.34 -7.43 -16.46
N MET A 207 -18.00 -7.43 -16.40
CA MET A 207 -17.18 -6.70 -17.37
C MET A 207 -17.44 -7.21 -18.81
N PRO A 208 -17.72 -6.32 -19.78
CA PRO A 208 -17.88 -6.70 -21.19
C PRO A 208 -16.62 -7.37 -21.77
N MET A 209 -16.80 -8.37 -22.64
CA MET A 209 -15.68 -9.04 -23.31
C MET A 209 -14.91 -8.11 -24.25
N GLU A 210 -15.57 -7.11 -24.81
CA GLU A 210 -14.91 -6.12 -25.67
C GLU A 210 -13.91 -5.25 -24.88
N ASP A 211 -14.20 -4.92 -23.61
CA ASP A 211 -13.25 -4.23 -22.73
C ASP A 211 -11.97 -5.06 -22.56
N LEU A 212 -12.07 -6.39 -22.48
CA LEU A 212 -10.91 -7.28 -22.37
C LEU A 212 -10.05 -7.29 -23.64
N LYS A 213 -10.68 -7.36 -24.81
CA LYS A 213 -9.97 -7.26 -26.09
C LYS A 213 -9.24 -5.92 -26.21
N ASN A 214 -9.90 -4.84 -25.80
CA ASN A 214 -9.30 -3.50 -25.80
C ASN A 214 -8.16 -3.39 -24.80
N ALA A 215 -8.25 -4.02 -23.63
CA ALA A 215 -7.14 -4.10 -22.69
C ALA A 215 -5.92 -4.80 -23.31
N VAL A 216 -6.10 -5.91 -24.04
CA VAL A 216 -4.99 -6.57 -24.74
C VAL A 216 -4.37 -5.64 -25.79
N LYS A 217 -5.18 -4.92 -26.57
CA LYS A 217 -4.69 -3.92 -27.56
C LYS A 217 -3.89 -2.79 -26.88
N GLN A 218 -4.21 -2.43 -25.64
CA GLN A 218 -3.48 -1.45 -24.84
C GLN A 218 -2.19 -2.02 -24.21
N GLY A 219 -1.90 -3.31 -24.41
CA GLY A 219 -0.68 -3.96 -23.93
C GLY A 219 -0.83 -4.70 -22.61
N TYR A 220 -2.04 -4.82 -22.04
CA TYR A 220 -2.27 -5.66 -20.87
C TYR A 220 -2.18 -7.13 -21.25
N PHE A 221 -1.42 -7.91 -20.47
CA PHE A 221 -1.22 -9.34 -20.71
C PHE A 221 -1.30 -10.21 -19.46
N VAL A 222 -1.50 -9.61 -18.28
CA VAL A 222 -1.77 -10.32 -17.03
C VAL A 222 -3.18 -9.94 -16.59
N PHE A 223 -4.09 -10.91 -16.58
CA PHE A 223 -5.51 -10.71 -16.28
C PHE A 223 -5.87 -11.39 -14.96
N LYS A 224 -6.44 -10.63 -14.04
CA LYS A 224 -6.91 -11.12 -12.74
C LYS A 224 -8.41 -11.32 -12.76
N ILE A 225 -8.82 -12.56 -12.91
CA ILE A 225 -10.21 -13.00 -12.95
C ILE A 225 -10.73 -13.07 -11.52
N LYS A 226 -11.76 -12.28 -11.21
CA LYS A 226 -12.53 -12.44 -9.97
C LYS A 226 -13.39 -13.70 -10.06
N SER A 227 -13.32 -14.54 -9.03
CA SER A 227 -14.21 -15.68 -8.82
C SER A 227 -14.84 -15.63 -7.40
N GLY A 228 -15.85 -16.47 -7.13
CA GLY A 228 -16.71 -16.33 -5.95
C GLY A 228 -18.02 -15.55 -6.18
N ALA A 229 -18.77 -15.89 -7.23
CA ALA A 229 -20.05 -15.26 -7.58
C ALA A 229 -21.07 -15.32 -6.41
N PRO A 230 -22.07 -14.43 -6.35
CA PRO A 230 -23.15 -14.54 -5.36
C PRO A 230 -24.01 -15.79 -5.63
N GLY A 231 -24.64 -16.33 -4.59
CA GLY A 231 -25.46 -17.56 -4.65
C GLY A 231 -24.94 -18.67 -3.74
N THR A 232 -25.58 -19.84 -3.83
CA THR A 232 -25.10 -21.08 -3.21
C THR A 232 -23.76 -21.53 -3.80
N GLN A 233 -23.02 -22.41 -3.10
CA GLN A 233 -21.73 -22.91 -3.60
C GLN A 233 -21.84 -23.58 -5.00
N SER A 234 -22.98 -24.21 -5.30
CA SER A 234 -23.25 -24.85 -6.60
C SER A 234 -23.51 -23.82 -7.70
N GLU A 235 -24.34 -22.82 -7.45
CA GLU A 235 -24.59 -21.73 -8.41
C GLU A 235 -23.31 -20.92 -8.65
N MET A 236 -22.55 -20.67 -7.59
CA MET A 236 -21.30 -19.93 -7.63
C MET A 236 -20.26 -20.60 -8.53
N ILE A 237 -20.03 -21.91 -8.34
CA ILE A 237 -19.02 -22.63 -9.14
C ILE A 237 -19.45 -22.71 -10.61
N GLU A 238 -20.73 -22.95 -10.89
CA GLU A 238 -21.24 -22.97 -12.27
C GLU A 238 -21.05 -21.61 -12.96
N ALA A 239 -21.40 -20.52 -12.27
CA ALA A 239 -21.21 -19.17 -12.77
C ALA A 239 -19.73 -18.84 -13.02
N ASP A 240 -18.84 -19.21 -12.09
CA ASP A 240 -17.39 -18.97 -12.24
C ASP A 240 -16.78 -19.80 -13.39
N ILE A 241 -17.20 -21.06 -13.58
CA ILE A 241 -16.80 -21.93 -14.70
C ILE A 241 -17.24 -21.31 -16.03
N ASN A 242 -18.53 -20.97 -16.14
CA ASN A 242 -19.08 -20.37 -17.35
C ASN A 242 -18.36 -19.05 -17.69
N ARG A 243 -18.06 -18.24 -16.67
CA ARG A 243 -17.34 -16.99 -16.83
C ARG A 243 -15.90 -17.21 -17.29
N LEU A 244 -15.20 -18.20 -16.73
CA LEU A 244 -13.84 -18.53 -17.14
C LEU A 244 -13.79 -19.00 -18.60
N SER A 245 -14.70 -19.88 -19.01
CA SER A 245 -14.83 -20.31 -20.40
C SER A 245 -15.01 -19.13 -21.35
N LEU A 246 -15.94 -18.22 -21.01
CA LEU A 246 -16.20 -17.04 -21.84
C LEU A 246 -14.97 -16.13 -21.97
N ILE A 247 -14.25 -15.89 -20.86
CA ILE A 247 -13.01 -15.11 -20.87
C ILE A 247 -11.94 -15.80 -21.71
N HIS A 248 -11.75 -17.11 -21.53
CA HIS A 248 -10.76 -17.88 -22.26
C HIS A 248 -11.05 -17.85 -23.76
N GLU A 249 -12.27 -18.17 -24.20
CA GLU A 249 -12.67 -18.12 -25.60
C GLU A 249 -12.47 -16.73 -26.23
N THR A 250 -12.70 -15.66 -25.46
CA THR A 250 -12.51 -14.28 -25.92
C THR A 250 -11.03 -13.94 -26.19
N LEU A 251 -10.12 -14.51 -25.42
CA LEU A 251 -8.73 -14.06 -25.32
C LEU A 251 -7.69 -15.08 -25.81
N LYS A 252 -8.06 -16.36 -25.97
CA LYS A 252 -7.14 -17.49 -26.24
C LYS A 252 -6.31 -17.34 -27.50
N ASP A 253 -6.80 -16.61 -28.51
CA ASP A 253 -6.11 -16.39 -29.79
C ASP A 253 -5.30 -15.09 -29.82
N LEU A 254 -5.44 -14.25 -28.79
CA LEU A 254 -4.63 -13.04 -28.64
C LEU A 254 -3.25 -13.38 -28.07
N ARG A 255 -2.25 -12.56 -28.41
CA ARG A 255 -0.85 -12.80 -28.08
C ARG A 255 -0.19 -11.55 -27.51
N THR A 256 0.92 -11.76 -26.80
CA THR A 256 1.80 -10.72 -26.27
C THR A 256 3.25 -11.03 -26.60
N ASN A 257 4.09 -10.00 -26.69
CA ASN A 257 5.55 -10.15 -26.77
C ASN A 257 6.23 -10.14 -25.39
N GLN A 258 5.45 -10.12 -24.30
CA GLN A 258 5.95 -10.04 -22.92
C GLN A 258 6.10 -11.43 -22.26
N THR A 259 5.73 -12.52 -22.94
CA THR A 259 5.86 -13.90 -22.45
C THR A 259 6.55 -14.78 -23.51
N GLU A 260 7.30 -15.79 -23.08
CA GLU A 260 8.09 -16.64 -23.98
C GLU A 260 7.24 -17.41 -24.99
N ASN A 261 6.06 -17.89 -24.58
CA ASN A 261 5.13 -18.63 -25.42
C ASN A 261 4.08 -17.73 -26.12
N GLY A 262 4.21 -16.41 -25.94
CA GLY A 262 3.30 -15.41 -26.46
C GLY A 262 1.88 -15.42 -25.87
N LYS A 263 1.59 -16.29 -24.88
CA LYS A 263 0.26 -16.39 -24.27
C LYS A 263 0.05 -15.31 -23.21
N LEU A 264 -1.20 -14.93 -23.02
CA LEU A 264 -1.65 -14.10 -21.92
C LEU A 264 -1.64 -14.92 -20.61
N ILE A 265 -1.46 -14.24 -19.47
CA ILE A 265 -1.42 -14.87 -18.14
C ILE A 265 -2.74 -14.61 -17.43
N TYR A 266 -3.36 -15.66 -16.90
CA TYR A 266 -4.53 -15.53 -16.02
C TYR A 266 -4.11 -15.79 -14.57
N THR A 267 -4.64 -14.96 -13.68
CA THR A 267 -4.62 -15.19 -12.24
C THR A 267 -6.06 -15.24 -11.76
N ILE A 268 -6.35 -16.12 -10.80
CA ILE A 268 -7.68 -16.28 -10.23
C ILE A 268 -7.68 -15.67 -8.83
N ASP A 269 -8.69 -14.86 -8.53
CA ASP A 269 -8.93 -14.29 -7.22
C ASP A 269 -10.29 -14.72 -6.70
N ALA A 270 -10.25 -15.78 -5.90
CA ALA A 270 -11.39 -16.42 -5.29
C ALA A 270 -12.00 -15.66 -4.10
N ASN A 271 -11.34 -14.60 -3.62
CA ASN A 271 -11.85 -13.75 -2.54
C ASN A 271 -12.33 -14.51 -1.28
N ALA A 272 -11.73 -15.67 -0.99
CA ALA A 272 -12.11 -16.59 0.09
C ALA A 272 -13.59 -17.05 0.08
N ARG A 273 -14.22 -17.15 -1.10
CA ARG A 273 -15.64 -17.51 -1.24
C ARG A 273 -15.94 -19.01 -1.34
N TYR A 274 -14.96 -19.84 -1.72
CA TYR A 274 -15.13 -21.29 -1.72
C TYR A 274 -15.01 -21.83 -0.29
N GLU A 275 -16.09 -22.42 0.22
CA GLU A 275 -16.14 -22.98 1.58
C GLU A 275 -15.31 -24.25 1.73
N LYS A 276 -15.12 -24.98 0.63
CA LYS A 276 -14.48 -26.29 0.60
C LYS A 276 -13.40 -26.35 -0.48
N LYS A 277 -12.31 -27.04 -0.18
CA LYS A 277 -11.20 -27.25 -1.11
C LYS A 277 -11.67 -27.95 -2.39
N GLU A 278 -12.60 -28.90 -2.26
CA GLU A 278 -13.15 -29.69 -3.35
C GLU A 278 -13.89 -28.82 -4.37
N THR A 279 -14.58 -27.77 -3.92
CA THR A 279 -15.27 -26.83 -4.80
C THR A 279 -14.26 -26.00 -5.60
N LEU A 280 -13.21 -25.50 -4.96
CA LEU A 280 -12.13 -24.80 -5.65
C LEU A 280 -11.40 -25.71 -6.65
N LEU A 281 -11.15 -26.98 -6.29
CA LEU A 281 -10.49 -27.94 -7.17
C LEU A 281 -11.28 -28.18 -8.46
N LYS A 282 -12.61 -28.32 -8.39
CA LYS A 282 -13.46 -28.44 -9.58
C LYS A 282 -13.29 -27.24 -10.53
N TYR A 283 -13.17 -26.03 -9.99
CA TYR A 283 -12.93 -24.84 -10.80
C TYR A 283 -11.53 -24.83 -11.44
N LEU A 284 -10.51 -25.25 -10.69
CA LEU A 284 -9.13 -25.37 -11.20
C LEU A 284 -8.96 -26.50 -12.21
N ASP A 285 -9.70 -27.60 -12.07
CA ASP A 285 -9.70 -28.70 -13.03
C ASP A 285 -10.29 -28.25 -14.37
N HIS A 286 -11.31 -27.40 -14.37
CA HIS A 286 -11.84 -26.75 -15.57
C HIS A 286 -10.85 -25.76 -16.22
N ALA A 287 -9.96 -25.17 -15.43
CA ALA A 287 -9.01 -24.16 -15.89
C ALA A 287 -7.74 -24.72 -16.58
N ARG A 288 -7.56 -26.06 -16.58
CA ARG A 288 -6.41 -26.74 -17.20
C ARG A 288 -6.50 -26.78 -18.72
#